data_AF-A0A7S2UUG3-F1
#
_entry.id   AF-A0A7S2UUG3-F1
#
_cell.length_a   1.000
_cell.length_b   1.000
_cell.length_c   1.000
_cell.angle_alpha   90.00
_cell.angle_beta   90.00
_cell.angle_gamma   90.00
#
_symmetry.space_group_name_H-M   'P 1'
#
loop_
_entity.id
_entity.type
_entity.pdbx_description
1 polymer ?
#
loop_
_entity_poly.entity_id
_entity_poly.type
_entity_poly.pdbx_seq_one_letter_code
_entity_poly.pdbx_strand_id
1 'polypeptide(L)'
;NIIMGAQSSKLFCEKALCIKHKDLEEGSVHVKFPVQEEEEEEVAPDHDVLSPPRSRVATIKSEVSAASSDHQTESSVVSTPRETYSKLVQAFVEVLSEGVKVRVHKLHGKVKSFKMWLEQDRLLFQRDNVLKRVANRPRVLALADIQSIEVGKQTQVFKEFSHDELPDDLCMSIILVDSTVDIEVRSPTERNAIAEGLVMLLTEVEKKGFGAV
;
A
#
# COMPACT_ATOMS: atom_id res chain seq x y z
N ASN A 1 4.71 28.50 54.98
CA ASN A 1 4.24 29.44 53.95
C ASN A 1 4.83 29.10 52.59
N ILE A 2 4.29 28.11 51.87
CA ILE A 2 4.10 28.13 50.41
C ILE A 2 2.82 27.31 50.15
N ILE A 3 1.96 27.86 49.30
CA ILE A 3 0.52 27.60 49.16
C ILE A 3 0.25 26.48 48.14
N MET A 4 -0.72 25.61 48.44
CA MET A 4 -1.42 24.74 47.47
C MET A 4 -2.45 25.54 46.65
N GLY A 5 -2.63 25.20 45.37
CA GLY A 5 -3.79 25.60 44.55
C GLY A 5 -3.50 25.41 43.06
N ALA A 6 -3.96 24.36 42.37
CA ALA A 6 -5.34 23.99 42.02
C ALA A 6 -5.94 24.80 40.84
N GLN A 7 -6.40 24.04 39.83
CA GLN A 7 -7.52 24.31 38.92
C GLN A 7 -7.30 25.24 37.71
N SER A 8 -7.53 24.70 36.50
CA SER A 8 -8.75 24.85 35.68
C SER A 8 -8.56 26.04 34.72
N SER A 9 -8.93 26.05 33.44
CA SER A 9 -10.03 25.46 32.70
C SER A 9 -9.76 25.65 31.20
N LYS A 10 -10.26 24.70 30.41
CA LYS A 10 -10.87 24.84 29.08
C LYS A 10 -10.85 26.25 28.44
N LEU A 11 -10.24 26.36 27.26
CA LEU A 11 -10.77 27.25 26.23
C LEU A 11 -10.95 26.47 24.92
N PHE A 12 -12.22 26.12 24.68
CA PHE A 12 -12.79 25.88 23.37
C PHE A 12 -12.43 27.03 22.43
N CYS A 13 -11.99 26.72 21.22
CA CYS A 13 -11.97 27.67 20.11
C CYS A 13 -12.75 27.07 18.93
N GLU A 14 -14.08 27.05 19.08
CA GLU A 14 -14.99 27.06 17.95
C GLU A 14 -14.95 28.46 17.31
N LYS A 15 -14.45 28.56 16.08
CA LYS A 15 -14.82 29.66 15.18
C LYS A 15 -14.98 29.14 13.75
N ALA A 16 -16.26 28.92 13.45
CA ALA A 16 -16.99 29.48 12.30
C ALA A 16 -16.46 29.21 10.89
N LEU A 17 -17.17 28.29 10.23
CA LEU A 17 -17.68 28.44 8.86
C LEU A 17 -17.87 29.90 8.43
N CYS A 18 -17.25 30.28 7.32
CA CYS A 18 -17.78 31.21 6.32
C CYS A 18 -16.80 31.33 5.14
N ILE A 19 -16.94 30.49 4.11
CA ILE A 19 -16.44 30.87 2.79
C ILE A 19 -17.62 30.79 1.82
N LYS A 20 -17.90 31.98 1.32
CA LYS A 20 -19.01 32.36 0.46
C LYS A 20 -18.93 31.60 -0.85
N HIS A 21 -20.06 31.01 -1.24
CA HIS A 21 -20.38 30.73 -2.64
C HIS A 21 -20.23 32.02 -3.44
N LYS A 22 -19.42 31.97 -4.49
CA LYS A 22 -19.47 32.92 -5.59
C LYS A 22 -19.72 32.10 -6.85
N ASP A 23 -20.92 32.28 -7.36
CA ASP A 23 -21.26 32.07 -8.76
C ASP A 23 -20.23 32.78 -9.65
N LEU A 24 -19.79 32.13 -10.72
CA LEU A 24 -19.60 32.75 -12.03
C LEU A 24 -19.25 31.68 -13.09
N GLU A 25 -20.18 31.56 -14.04
CA GLU A 25 -19.97 31.41 -15.49
C GLU A 25 -19.87 30.00 -16.08
N GLU A 26 -20.99 29.63 -16.70
CA GLU A 26 -21.18 28.61 -17.71
C GLU A 26 -20.29 28.89 -18.94
N GLY A 27 -19.15 28.22 -19.01
CA GLY A 27 -18.34 28.12 -20.23
C GLY A 27 -18.61 26.81 -20.95
N SER A 28 -19.63 26.79 -21.82
CA SER A 28 -19.89 25.69 -22.75
C SER A 28 -18.77 25.61 -23.79
N VAL A 29 -17.86 24.64 -23.64
CA VAL A 29 -16.86 24.32 -24.66
C VAL A 29 -17.39 23.14 -25.49
N HIS A 30 -17.86 23.47 -26.68
CA HIS A 30 -18.18 22.54 -27.76
C HIS A 30 -16.89 21.85 -28.23
N VAL A 31 -16.59 20.67 -27.71
CA VAL A 31 -15.49 19.84 -28.23
C VAL A 31 -16.06 18.94 -29.32
N LYS A 32 -15.68 19.28 -30.56
CA LYS A 32 -16.03 18.58 -31.78
C LYS A 32 -15.18 17.30 -31.85
N PHE A 33 -15.83 16.15 -31.70
CA PHE A 33 -15.21 14.84 -31.91
C PHE A 33 -14.97 14.61 -33.41
N PRO A 34 -13.75 14.29 -33.86
CA PRO A 34 -13.56 13.63 -35.15
C PRO A 34 -13.96 12.16 -35.01
N VAL A 35 -15.03 11.81 -35.70
CA VAL A 35 -15.37 10.44 -36.11
C VAL A 35 -14.24 9.96 -37.04
N GLN A 36 -13.59 8.86 -36.67
CA GLN A 36 -12.83 8.04 -37.63
C GLN A 36 -13.51 6.69 -37.69
N GLU A 37 -14.23 6.53 -38.80
CA GLU A 37 -14.76 5.29 -39.34
C GLU A 37 -13.60 4.40 -39.84
N GLU A 38 -13.85 3.08 -39.74
CA GLU A 38 -13.38 2.01 -40.62
C GLU A 38 -11.87 1.69 -40.67
N GLU A 39 -11.51 0.47 -40.24
CA GLU A 39 -11.25 -0.63 -41.19
C GLU A 39 -11.22 -1.97 -40.44
N GLU A 40 -12.08 -2.89 -40.91
CA GLU A 40 -12.03 -4.32 -40.65
C GLU A 40 -10.84 -4.92 -41.42
N GLU A 41 -10.03 -5.75 -40.77
CA GLU A 41 -9.24 -6.74 -41.50
C GLU A 41 -9.23 -8.07 -40.72
N GLU A 42 -10.16 -8.95 -41.10
CA GLU A 42 -10.04 -10.38 -40.85
C GLU A 42 -8.95 -10.98 -41.73
N VAL A 43 -7.91 -11.54 -41.13
CA VAL A 43 -7.11 -12.59 -41.77
C VAL A 43 -6.75 -13.66 -40.74
N ALA A 44 -7.53 -14.74 -40.73
CA ALA A 44 -7.05 -16.04 -40.29
C ALA A 44 -6.18 -16.66 -41.39
N PRO A 45 -5.16 -17.44 -41.03
CA PRO A 45 -5.16 -18.79 -41.57
C PRO A 45 -4.84 -19.85 -40.52
N ASP A 46 -5.72 -20.85 -40.51
CA ASP A 46 -5.52 -22.16 -39.94
C ASP A 46 -4.18 -22.78 -40.37
N HIS A 47 -3.35 -23.13 -39.40
CA HIS A 47 -2.34 -24.17 -39.58
C HIS A 47 -2.51 -25.23 -38.50
N ASP A 48 -3.35 -26.19 -38.89
CA ASP A 48 -3.37 -27.56 -38.42
C ASP A 48 -1.98 -28.22 -38.55
N VAL A 49 -1.84 -29.38 -37.91
CA VAL A 49 -0.87 -30.46 -38.21
C VAL A 49 0.32 -30.67 -37.23
N LEU A 50 0.12 -31.70 -36.39
CA LEU A 50 1.09 -32.69 -35.83
C LEU A 50 1.62 -32.53 -34.39
N SER A 51 0.93 -33.21 -33.46
CA SER A 51 1.56 -34.03 -32.41
C SER A 51 2.00 -35.40 -32.99
N PRO A 52 2.67 -36.32 -32.23
CA PRO A 52 3.85 -36.25 -31.36
C PRO A 52 4.90 -37.34 -31.78
N PRO A 53 6.02 -37.59 -31.05
CA PRO A 53 5.95 -38.67 -30.05
C PRO A 53 6.90 -38.55 -28.83
N ARG A 54 6.38 -39.06 -27.70
CA ARG A 54 7.00 -39.99 -26.72
C ARG A 54 8.48 -39.84 -26.31
N SER A 55 8.60 -39.78 -24.97
CA SER A 55 9.52 -40.58 -24.13
C SER A 55 10.97 -40.11 -24.03
N ARG A 56 11.36 -39.74 -22.80
CA ARG A 56 12.32 -40.55 -22.02
C ARG A 56 12.26 -40.19 -20.54
N VAL A 57 11.89 -41.21 -19.76
CA VAL A 57 12.05 -41.29 -18.31
C VAL A 57 13.55 -41.24 -18.01
N ALA A 58 13.98 -40.24 -17.24
CA ALA A 58 15.29 -40.23 -16.60
C ALA A 58 15.08 -40.45 -15.11
N THR A 59 15.26 -41.71 -14.70
CA THR A 59 15.39 -42.15 -13.31
C THR A 59 16.62 -41.47 -12.70
N ILE A 60 16.42 -40.49 -11.82
CA ILE A 60 17.50 -39.96 -10.98
C ILE A 60 17.63 -40.89 -9.77
N LYS A 61 18.75 -41.60 -9.71
CA LYS A 61 19.20 -42.36 -8.54
C LYS A 61 19.37 -41.42 -7.35
N SER A 62 18.58 -41.65 -6.31
CA SER A 62 18.85 -41.14 -4.97
C SER A 62 19.95 -41.99 -4.34
N GLU A 63 21.15 -41.43 -4.22
CA GLU A 63 22.21 -41.99 -3.38
C GLU A 63 22.18 -41.29 -2.02
N VAL A 64 21.76 -42.07 -1.03
CA VAL A 64 21.87 -41.82 0.41
C VAL A 64 23.35 -41.82 0.79
N SER A 65 23.89 -40.65 1.12
CA SER A 65 25.10 -40.56 1.92
C SER A 65 24.72 -40.19 3.35
N ALA A 66 24.65 -41.21 4.18
CA ALA A 66 24.63 -41.10 5.63
C ALA A 66 26.04 -40.73 6.11
N ALA A 67 26.22 -39.49 6.54
CA ALA A 67 27.38 -39.08 7.34
C ALA A 67 26.88 -38.59 8.69
N SER A 68 27.07 -39.47 9.67
CA SER A 68 27.01 -39.20 11.10
C SER A 68 28.02 -38.11 11.47
N SER A 69 27.60 -37.05 12.16
CA SER A 69 28.52 -36.26 12.98
C SER A 69 27.79 -35.62 14.15
N ASP A 70 28.44 -35.77 15.30
CA ASP A 70 28.00 -35.59 16.66
C ASP A 70 27.79 -34.13 17.09
N HIS A 71 26.82 -33.97 17.99
CA HIS A 71 26.80 -33.05 19.14
C HIS A 71 27.26 -31.60 18.93
N GLN A 72 26.28 -30.72 18.64
CA GLN A 72 26.16 -29.48 19.42
C GLN A 72 24.72 -29.33 19.90
N THR A 73 24.56 -29.47 21.21
CA THR A 73 23.35 -29.13 21.97
C THR A 73 23.25 -27.61 22.02
N GLU A 74 22.94 -26.98 20.90
CA GLU A 74 22.40 -25.63 20.92
C GLU A 74 20.96 -25.74 21.38
N SER A 75 20.69 -25.14 22.54
CA SER A 75 19.37 -24.97 23.12
C SER A 75 18.50 -24.21 22.13
N SER A 76 17.85 -24.96 21.24
CA SER A 76 16.79 -24.47 20.37
C SER A 76 15.61 -24.15 21.27
N VAL A 77 15.62 -22.93 21.78
CA VAL A 77 14.45 -22.29 22.36
C VAL A 77 13.44 -22.23 21.21
N VAL A 78 12.55 -23.21 21.17
CA VAL A 78 11.38 -23.24 20.29
C VAL A 78 10.59 -21.98 20.58
N SER A 79 10.92 -20.92 19.85
CA SER A 79 10.23 -19.64 19.92
C SER A 79 8.81 -19.95 19.50
N THR A 80 7.85 -19.72 20.38
CA THR A 80 6.46 -20.01 20.07
C THR A 80 6.07 -19.19 18.83
N PRO A 81 5.22 -19.69 17.92
CA PRO A 81 4.83 -18.98 16.70
C PRO A 81 4.36 -17.53 16.94
N ARG A 82 3.82 -17.27 18.14
CA ARG A 82 3.39 -15.95 18.60
C ARG A 82 4.53 -14.98 18.86
N GLU A 83 5.65 -15.44 19.42
CA GLU A 83 6.83 -14.60 19.67
C GLU A 83 7.48 -14.16 18.37
N THR A 84 7.59 -15.07 17.40
CA THR A 84 8.11 -14.77 16.06
C THR A 84 7.24 -13.72 15.37
N TYR A 85 5.91 -13.88 15.42
CA TYR A 85 4.98 -12.92 14.84
C TYR A 85 5.13 -11.51 15.45
N SER A 86 5.22 -11.42 16.78
CA SER A 86 5.41 -10.13 17.48
C SER A 86 6.69 -9.42 17.05
N LYS A 87 7.80 -10.18 16.93
CA LYS A 87 9.09 -9.64 16.47
C LYS A 87 9.02 -9.15 15.01
N LEU A 88 8.28 -9.85 14.14
CA LEU A 88 8.08 -9.42 12.76
C LEU A 88 7.29 -8.12 12.66
N VAL A 89 6.21 -7.98 13.44
CA VAL A 89 5.44 -6.73 13.53
C VAL A 89 6.32 -5.59 14.02
N GLN A 90 7.10 -5.81 15.08
CA GLN A 90 8.02 -4.80 15.61
C GLN A 90 9.05 -4.37 14.57
N ALA A 91 9.72 -5.32 13.90
CA ALA A 91 10.69 -5.02 12.85
C ALA A 91 10.05 -4.23 11.70
N PHE A 92 8.83 -4.58 11.31
CA PHE A 92 8.08 -3.83 10.30
C PHE A 92 7.78 -2.39 10.74
N VAL A 93 7.34 -2.19 11.99
CA VAL A 93 7.09 -0.86 12.57
C VAL A 93 8.36 -0.01 12.57
N GLU A 94 9.50 -0.58 12.96
CA GLU A 94 10.79 0.12 12.96
C GLU A 94 11.15 0.58 11.55
N VAL A 95 11.12 -0.31 10.55
CA VAL A 95 11.40 0.03 9.15
C VAL A 95 10.43 1.08 8.61
N LEU A 96 9.13 0.92 8.85
CA LEU A 96 8.12 1.83 8.33
C LEU A 96 8.17 3.19 9.03
N SER A 97 8.66 3.28 10.26
CA SER A 97 8.85 4.55 10.98
C SER A 97 9.94 5.44 10.37
N GLU A 98 10.97 4.84 9.75
CA GLU A 98 11.98 5.58 8.99
C GLU A 98 11.41 6.20 7.72
N GLY A 99 10.46 5.49 7.12
CA GLY A 99 9.63 5.90 6.01
C GLY A 99 10.11 5.43 4.65
N VAL A 100 9.14 5.09 3.80
CA VAL A 100 9.32 4.52 2.48
C VAL A 100 8.86 5.52 1.42
N LYS A 101 9.58 5.58 0.29
CA LYS A 101 9.20 6.43 -0.84
C LYS A 101 8.21 5.70 -1.73
N VAL A 102 7.06 6.30 -1.93
CA VAL A 102 5.95 5.73 -2.71
C VAL A 102 5.44 6.74 -3.74
N ARG A 103 4.82 6.24 -4.81
CA ARG A 103 4.06 7.05 -5.76
C ARG A 103 2.58 6.83 -5.50
N VAL A 104 1.84 7.91 -5.25
CA VAL A 104 0.39 7.85 -5.06
C VAL A 104 -0.29 8.26 -6.36
N HIS A 105 -1.12 7.35 -6.85
CA HIS A 105 -1.95 7.56 -8.03
C HIS A 105 -3.28 8.20 -7.63
N LYS A 106 -3.83 9.01 -8.53
CA LYS A 106 -5.11 9.70 -8.37
C LYS A 106 -5.85 9.63 -9.68
N LEU A 107 -7.17 9.79 -9.59
CA LEU A 107 -8.03 10.01 -10.75
C LEU A 107 -7.42 11.06 -11.69
N HIS A 108 -7.66 10.87 -12.99
CA HIS A 108 -7.08 11.68 -14.07
C HIS A 108 -5.58 11.49 -14.28
N GLY A 109 -5.05 10.29 -14.00
CA GLY A 109 -3.65 9.92 -14.25
C GLY A 109 -2.62 10.73 -13.45
N LYS A 110 -3.05 11.41 -12.38
CA LYS A 110 -2.17 12.29 -11.60
C LYS A 110 -1.34 11.45 -10.63
N VAL A 111 -0.04 11.37 -10.87
CA VAL A 111 0.91 10.67 -10.00
C VAL A 111 1.74 11.65 -9.20
N LYS A 112 1.90 11.40 -7.90
CA LYS A 112 2.74 12.25 -7.02
C LYS A 112 3.60 11.39 -6.10
N SER A 113 4.85 11.78 -5.91
CA SER A 113 5.76 11.11 -4.98
C SER A 113 5.56 11.58 -3.55
N PHE A 114 5.50 10.63 -2.63
CA PHE A 114 5.37 10.85 -1.20
C PHE A 114 6.40 10.02 -0.42
N LYS A 115 6.85 10.55 0.71
CA LYS A 115 7.37 9.75 1.81
C LYS A 115 6.19 9.28 2.65
N MET A 116 6.06 7.97 2.84
CA MET A 116 5.08 7.32 3.69
C MET A 116 5.78 6.77 4.93
N TRP A 117 5.30 7.05 6.14
CA TRP A 117 5.87 6.48 7.36
C TRP A 117 4.80 6.23 8.42
N LEU A 118 5.14 5.40 9.41
CA LEU A 118 4.29 5.13 10.56
C LEU A 118 4.73 5.98 11.75
N GLU A 119 3.77 6.63 12.41
CA GLU A 119 3.96 7.31 13.69
C GLU A 119 2.79 6.94 14.59
N GLN A 120 3.08 6.26 15.70
CA GLN A 120 2.05 5.71 16.59
C GLN A 120 1.07 4.82 15.78
N ASP A 121 -0.22 5.09 15.86
CA ASP A 121 -1.28 4.35 15.15
C ASP A 121 -1.72 5.07 13.87
N ARG A 122 -0.79 5.78 13.20
CA ARG A 122 -1.10 6.61 12.04
C ARG A 122 -0.06 6.44 10.94
N LEU A 123 -0.54 6.28 9.72
CA LEU A 123 0.23 6.38 8.48
C LEU A 123 0.25 7.83 8.00
N LEU A 124 1.44 8.39 7.82
CA LEU A 124 1.63 9.76 7.34
C LEU A 124 2.20 9.75 5.94
N PHE A 125 1.72 10.68 5.11
CA PHE A 125 2.17 10.89 3.73
C PHE A 125 2.58 12.34 3.53
N GLN A 126 3.84 12.58 3.17
CA GLN A 126 4.33 13.92 2.84
C GLN A 126 4.92 13.95 1.43
N ARG A 127 4.53 14.95 0.64
CA ARG A 127 5.06 15.10 -0.73
C ARG A 127 6.55 15.44 -0.70
N ASP A 128 7.34 14.76 -1.53
CA ASP A 128 8.79 14.91 -1.59
C ASP A 128 9.28 16.28 -2.13
N ASN A 129 8.43 17.08 -2.77
CA ASN A 129 8.87 18.23 -3.58
C ASN A 129 8.11 19.55 -3.38
N VAL A 130 7.54 19.81 -2.20
CA VAL A 130 6.99 21.15 -1.94
C VAL A 130 8.14 22.07 -1.54
N LEU A 131 8.60 22.88 -2.50
CA LEU A 131 9.49 24.03 -2.26
C LEU A 131 9.06 24.71 -0.95
N LYS A 132 10.02 24.85 -0.03
CA LYS A 132 9.94 25.08 1.43
C LYS A 132 9.07 26.26 1.95
N ARG A 133 8.19 26.86 1.14
CA ARG A 133 7.47 28.10 1.45
C ARG A 133 6.01 27.93 1.85
N VAL A 134 5.40 26.77 1.63
CA VAL A 134 4.03 26.50 2.10
C VAL A 134 4.08 25.29 3.02
N ALA A 135 3.50 25.41 4.22
CA ALA A 135 3.45 24.35 5.21
C ALA A 135 2.85 23.07 4.62
N ASN A 136 3.71 22.18 4.10
CA ASN A 136 3.34 20.90 3.54
C ASN A 136 3.07 19.95 4.70
N ARG A 137 1.89 20.14 5.31
CA ARG A 137 1.41 19.28 6.38
C ARG A 137 1.22 17.87 5.81
N PRO A 138 1.76 16.84 6.46
CA PRO A 138 1.53 15.47 6.05
C PRO A 138 0.03 15.18 6.02
N ARG A 139 -0.41 14.42 5.02
CA ARG A 139 -1.72 13.76 5.08
C ARG A 139 -1.60 12.63 6.10
N VAL A 140 -2.57 12.55 7.00
CA VAL A 140 -2.60 11.56 8.08
C VAL A 140 -3.72 10.56 7.79
N LEU A 141 -3.44 9.28 7.98
CA LEU A 141 -4.40 8.18 7.94
C LEU A 141 -4.32 7.41 9.25
N ALA A 142 -5.43 7.30 9.97
CA ALA A 142 -5.46 6.44 11.14
C ALA A 142 -5.51 4.97 10.69
N LEU A 143 -4.80 4.10 11.40
CA LEU A 143 -4.88 2.65 11.13
C LEU A 143 -6.31 2.12 11.34
N ALA A 144 -7.10 2.76 12.22
CA ALA A 144 -8.50 2.45 12.45
C ALA A 144 -9.40 2.60 11.21
N ASP A 145 -9.01 3.49 10.30
CA ASP A 145 -9.82 3.80 9.12
C ASP A 145 -9.52 2.83 7.96
N ILE A 146 -8.48 2.01 8.08
CA ILE A 146 -8.07 1.05 7.04
C ILE A 146 -8.92 -0.21 7.16
N GLN A 147 -9.66 -0.52 6.10
CA GLN A 147 -10.50 -1.71 6.02
C GLN A 147 -9.74 -2.93 5.48
N SER A 148 -8.95 -2.71 4.43
CA SER A 148 -8.21 -3.79 3.78
C SER A 148 -7.03 -3.25 2.96
N ILE A 149 -6.14 -4.16 2.60
CA ILE A 149 -5.04 -3.91 1.68
C ILE A 149 -5.25 -4.79 0.45
N GLU A 150 -5.31 -4.19 -0.73
CA GLU A 150 -5.49 -4.89 -2.00
C GLU A 150 -4.20 -4.82 -2.82
N VAL A 151 -3.68 -5.96 -3.26
CA VAL A 151 -2.51 -6.02 -4.14
C VAL A 151 -2.91 -5.94 -5.61
N GLY A 152 -2.09 -5.27 -6.42
CA GLY A 152 -2.36 -5.03 -7.83
C GLY A 152 -3.27 -3.84 -8.09
N LYS A 153 -3.88 -3.84 -9.28
CA LYS A 153 -4.68 -2.75 -9.87
C LYS A 153 -6.18 -2.97 -9.74
N GLN A 154 -6.65 -3.23 -8.52
CA GLN A 154 -8.05 -3.62 -8.30
C GLN A 154 -9.04 -2.45 -8.29
N THR A 155 -8.55 -1.23 -8.05
CA THR A 155 -9.38 -0.03 -7.87
C THR A 155 -9.68 0.70 -9.18
N GLN A 156 -10.70 1.56 -9.15
CA GLN A 156 -11.12 2.37 -10.30
C GLN A 156 -10.01 3.30 -10.80
N VAL A 157 -9.15 3.82 -9.92
CA VAL A 157 -8.02 4.69 -10.28
C VAL A 157 -7.08 3.99 -11.27
N PHE A 158 -6.81 2.70 -11.07
CA PHE A 158 -5.97 1.92 -11.97
C PHE A 158 -6.70 1.40 -13.21
N LYS A 159 -8.04 1.29 -13.17
CA LYS A 159 -8.87 0.78 -14.27
C LYS A 159 -9.23 1.86 -15.30
N GLU A 160 -9.50 3.08 -14.87
CA GLU A 160 -9.96 4.17 -15.75
C GLU A 160 -8.84 4.82 -16.56
N PHE A 161 -7.63 4.81 -16.03
CA PHE A 161 -6.47 5.35 -16.71
C PHE A 161 -5.62 4.17 -17.13
N SER A 162 -5.28 4.13 -18.42
CA SER A 162 -4.42 3.13 -19.06
C SER A 162 -3.00 3.18 -18.47
N HIS A 163 -2.92 2.78 -17.21
CA HIS A 163 -1.70 2.38 -16.52
C HIS A 163 -1.23 1.02 -17.05
N ASP A 164 -1.54 0.65 -18.29
CA ASP A 164 -1.21 -0.64 -18.88
C ASP A 164 0.30 -0.86 -18.91
N GLU A 165 1.07 0.22 -19.05
CA GLU A 165 2.53 0.21 -18.94
C GLU A 165 3.04 -0.03 -17.51
N LEU A 166 2.19 0.17 -16.50
CA LEU A 166 2.57 0.00 -15.10
C LEU A 166 2.47 -1.48 -14.72
N PRO A 167 3.52 -2.13 -14.20
CA PRO A 167 3.40 -3.51 -13.75
C PRO A 167 2.42 -3.66 -12.58
N ASP A 168 1.51 -4.64 -12.64
CA ASP A 168 0.55 -4.95 -11.57
C ASP A 168 1.28 -5.35 -10.27
N ASP A 169 2.46 -5.95 -10.40
CA ASP A 169 3.27 -6.40 -9.28
C ASP A 169 3.94 -5.28 -8.46
N LEU A 170 3.85 -4.03 -8.93
CA LEU A 170 4.31 -2.83 -8.23
C LEU A 170 3.17 -2.05 -7.57
N CYS A 171 1.92 -2.42 -7.84
CA CYS A 171 0.74 -1.68 -7.42
C CYS A 171 0.09 -2.30 -6.20
N MET A 172 -0.45 -1.47 -5.32
CA MET A 172 -1.32 -1.88 -4.23
C MET A 172 -2.24 -0.72 -3.84
N SER A 173 -3.31 -1.02 -3.11
CA SER A 173 -4.28 -0.02 -2.65
C SER A 173 -4.56 -0.21 -1.16
N ILE A 174 -4.53 0.89 -0.42
CA ILE A 174 -5.03 0.95 0.96
C ILE A 174 -6.49 1.37 0.88
N ILE A 175 -7.39 0.47 1.26
CA ILE A 175 -8.84 0.72 1.24
C ILE A 175 -9.25 1.28 2.58
N LEU A 176 -9.83 2.47 2.58
CA LEU A 176 -10.32 3.16 3.77
C LEU A 176 -11.85 3.18 3.77
N VAL A 177 -12.44 3.60 4.89
CA VAL A 177 -13.90 3.75 5.01
C VAL A 177 -14.50 4.70 3.97
N ASP A 178 -13.82 5.80 3.66
CA ASP A 178 -14.35 6.88 2.83
C ASP A 178 -13.61 7.08 1.50
N SER A 179 -12.49 6.38 1.30
CA SER A 179 -11.57 6.65 0.20
C SER A 179 -10.59 5.51 -0.04
N THR A 180 -9.81 5.62 -1.12
CA THR A 180 -8.68 4.71 -1.41
C THR A 180 -7.38 5.49 -1.51
N VAL A 181 -6.27 4.83 -1.18
CA VAL A 181 -4.93 5.30 -1.50
C VAL A 181 -4.26 4.27 -2.38
N ASP A 182 -4.23 4.59 -3.66
CA ASP A 182 -3.62 3.77 -4.71
C ASP A 182 -2.13 4.10 -4.80
N ILE A 183 -1.30 3.10 -4.55
CA ILE A 183 0.13 3.22 -4.32
C ILE A 183 0.89 2.37 -5.33
N GLU A 184 2.00 2.93 -5.78
CA GLU A 184 3.03 2.24 -6.53
C GLU A 184 4.37 2.34 -5.78
N VAL A 185 5.07 1.21 -5.73
CA VAL A 185 6.38 1.06 -5.07
C VAL A 185 7.48 0.72 -6.08
N ARG A 186 8.72 0.51 -5.62
CA ARG A 186 9.88 0.33 -6.51
C ARG A 186 10.13 -1.10 -6.92
N SER A 187 9.63 -2.07 -6.15
CA SER A 187 9.82 -3.49 -6.44
C SER A 187 8.66 -4.35 -5.93
N PRO A 188 8.44 -5.54 -6.51
CA PRO A 188 7.41 -6.46 -6.04
C PRO A 188 7.67 -6.94 -4.61
N THR A 189 8.93 -7.11 -4.23
CA THR A 189 9.34 -7.47 -2.87
C THR A 189 8.95 -6.39 -1.87
N GLU A 190 9.20 -5.12 -2.20
CA GLU A 190 8.79 -3.98 -1.37
C GLU A 190 7.26 -3.91 -1.24
N ARG A 191 6.52 -4.15 -2.34
CA ARG A 191 5.05 -4.19 -2.32
C ARG A 191 4.55 -5.26 -1.36
N ASN A 192 5.06 -6.48 -1.49
CA ASN A 192 4.64 -7.61 -0.66
C ASN A 192 4.98 -7.35 0.82
N ALA A 193 6.19 -6.88 1.10
CA ALA A 193 6.62 -6.56 2.47
C ALA A 193 5.73 -5.50 3.13
N ILE A 194 5.35 -4.46 2.38
CA ILE A 194 4.43 -3.41 2.88
C ILE A 194 3.03 -3.99 3.06
N ALA A 195 2.49 -4.71 2.07
CA ALA A 195 1.14 -5.24 2.14
C ALA A 195 0.99 -6.23 3.31
N GLU A 196 1.87 -7.22 3.40
CA GLU A 196 1.87 -8.21 4.49
C GLU A 196 2.13 -7.54 5.83
N GLY A 197 3.10 -6.63 5.90
CA GLY A 197 3.41 -5.88 7.12
C GLY A 197 2.24 -5.06 7.64
N LEU A 198 1.51 -4.37 6.76
CA LEU A 198 0.30 -3.63 7.13
C LEU A 198 -0.81 -4.57 7.60
N VAL A 199 -1.04 -5.70 6.92
CA VAL A 199 -2.03 -6.70 7.36
C VAL A 199 -1.69 -7.24 8.76
N MET A 200 -0.41 -7.53 9.03
CA MET A 200 0.03 -7.97 10.35
C MET A 200 -0.17 -6.88 11.40
N LEU A 201 0.16 -5.63 11.08
CA LEU A 201 0.00 -4.50 11.98
C LEU A 201 -1.48 -4.26 12.33
N LEU A 202 -2.38 -4.26 11.33
CA LEU A 202 -3.81 -4.08 11.54
C LEU A 202 -4.38 -5.17 12.45
N THR A 203 -3.99 -6.43 12.23
CA THR A 203 -4.38 -7.56 13.08
C THR A 203 -3.93 -7.36 14.53
N GLU A 204 -2.76 -6.76 14.77
CA GLU A 204 -2.24 -6.50 16.12
C GLU A 204 -2.99 -5.35 16.81
N VAL A 205 -3.36 -4.30 16.05
CA VAL A 205 -4.14 -3.18 16.56
C VAL A 205 -5.55 -3.62 16.96
N GLU A 206 -6.19 -4.46 16.15
CA GLU A 206 -7.49 -5.07 16.48
C GLU A 206 -7.46 -5.87 17.77
N LYS A 207 -6.39 -6.65 18.00
CA LYS A 207 -6.20 -7.46 19.21
C LYS A 207 -5.99 -6.63 20.47
N LYS A 208 -5.26 -5.51 20.37
CA LYS A 208 -5.01 -4.61 21.50
C LYS A 208 -6.21 -3.76 21.87
N GLY A 209 -7.17 -3.62 20.95
CA GLY A 209 -8.30 -2.72 21.07
C GLY A 209 -7.88 -1.27 20.85
N PHE A 210 -8.60 -0.55 20.00
CA PHE A 210 -8.43 0.89 19.82
C PHE A 210 -8.83 1.62 21.12
N GLY A 211 -7.88 1.88 22.01
CA GLY A 211 -8.12 2.67 23.23
C GLY A 211 -7.38 2.26 24.50
N ALA A 212 -6.35 1.41 24.44
CA ALA A 212 -5.55 1.04 25.62
C ALA A 212 -4.15 1.68 25.62
N VAL A 213 -4.07 3.00 25.45
CA VAL A 213 -2.92 3.83 25.88
C VAL A 213 -3.42 5.16 26.41
#